data_AF-A0A8B8ZLP1-F1
#
_entry.id   AF-A0A8B8ZLP1-F1
#
_cell.length_a   1.000
_cell.length_b   1.000
_cell.length_c   1.000
_cell.angle_alpha   90.00
_cell.angle_beta   90.00
_cell.angle_gamma   90.00
#
_symmetry.space_group_name_H-M   'P 1'
#
loop_
_entity.id
_entity.type
_entity.pdbx_description
1 polymer ?
#
loop_
_entity_poly.entity_id
_entity_poly.type
_entity_poly.pdbx_seq_one_letter_code
_entity_poly.pdbx_strand_id
1 'polypeptide(L)'
;MVWAVRAGAEELRGGMRIRGLVLIHPYFCGKEPVGMESRDPRVRERMESTWGFVCGWKKGLEDPLVDPLRGEGMEGLGCEQVLVSVAERDFLRERGRAYYEGLKGSGWGGKVELMESEGEEHVFHLQNPTGEKALRKATTASGLQRESGEREWTFRRESE
;
A
#
# COMPACT_ATOMS: atom_id res chain seq x y z
N MET A 1 -4.67 4.40 -4.70
CA MET A 1 -3.55 5.27 -5.10
C MET A 1 -4.02 6.38 -6.05
N VAL A 2 -4.49 6.08 -7.27
CA VAL A 2 -4.90 7.08 -8.29
C VAL A 2 -5.83 8.17 -7.75
N TRP A 3 -6.83 7.79 -6.98
CA TRP A 3 -7.79 8.71 -6.38
C TRP A 3 -7.17 9.60 -5.29
N ALA A 4 -6.19 9.09 -4.55
CA ALA A 4 -5.50 9.85 -3.50
C ALA A 4 -4.50 10.86 -4.09
N VAL A 5 -3.82 10.49 -5.19
CA VAL A 5 -2.98 11.41 -5.96
C VAL A 5 -3.84 12.52 -6.58
N ARG A 6 -4.99 12.16 -7.18
CA ARG A 6 -5.93 13.15 -7.73
C ARG A 6 -6.54 14.06 -6.67
N ALA A 7 -6.94 13.52 -5.51
CA ALA A 7 -7.46 14.32 -4.40
C ALA A 7 -6.42 15.28 -3.81
N GLY A 8 -5.13 15.04 -4.08
CA GLY A 8 -4.04 15.94 -3.76
C GLY A 8 -3.89 17.11 -4.73
N ALA A 9 -4.15 16.85 -6.01
CA ALA A 9 -4.06 17.84 -7.08
C ALA A 9 -5.36 18.64 -7.26
N GLU A 10 -6.51 18.05 -6.94
CA GLU A 10 -7.84 18.59 -7.15
C GLU A 10 -8.69 18.42 -5.88
N GLU A 11 -9.44 19.44 -5.48
CA GLU A 11 -10.37 19.35 -4.37
C GLU A 11 -11.51 18.37 -4.72
N LEU A 12 -11.74 17.37 -3.87
CA LEU A 12 -12.85 16.44 -4.05
C LEU A 12 -14.17 17.19 -3.90
N ARG A 13 -15.14 16.86 -4.75
CA ARG A 13 -16.48 17.48 -4.74
C ARG A 13 -17.08 17.45 -3.34
N GLY A 14 -17.54 18.61 -2.87
CA GLY A 14 -18.23 18.73 -1.58
C GLY A 14 -17.31 18.74 -0.35
N GLY A 15 -16.02 19.09 -0.49
CA GLY A 15 -15.08 19.18 0.63
C GLY A 15 -14.75 17.83 1.25
N MET A 16 -14.96 16.73 0.51
CA MET A 16 -14.62 15.39 0.96
C MET A 16 -13.10 15.27 1.12
N ARG A 17 -12.66 14.55 2.15
CA ARG A 17 -11.25 14.24 2.40
C ARG A 17 -11.03 12.74 2.50
N ILE A 18 -9.93 12.26 1.95
CA ILE A 18 -9.54 10.86 2.09
C ILE A 18 -8.78 10.73 3.41
N ARG A 19 -9.37 10.08 4.40
CA ARG A 19 -8.70 9.91 5.70
C ARG A 19 -7.47 9.02 5.59
N GLY A 20 -7.63 7.87 4.95
CA GLY A 20 -6.56 6.89 4.87
C GLY A 20 -6.60 6.03 3.61
N LEU A 21 -5.44 5.50 3.24
CA LEU A 21 -5.26 4.55 2.16
C LEU A 21 -4.65 3.26 2.72
N VAL A 22 -5.29 2.13 2.47
CA VAL A 22 -4.73 0.81 2.80
C VAL A 22 -4.31 0.12 1.52
N LEU A 23 -3.03 -0.13 1.37
CA LEU A 23 -2.43 -0.85 0.25
C LEU A 23 -2.09 -2.26 0.71
N ILE A 24 -2.91 -3.23 0.32
CA ILE A 24 -2.72 -4.65 0.69
C ILE A 24 -2.05 -5.36 -0.48
N HIS A 25 -0.79 -5.74 -0.30
CA HIS A 25 0.03 -6.43 -1.31
C HIS A 25 -0.11 -5.77 -2.69
N PRO A 26 0.14 -4.45 -2.79
CA PRO A 26 -0.15 -3.71 -4.01
C PRO A 26 0.65 -4.28 -5.18
N TYR A 27 -0.03 -4.46 -6.32
CA TYR A 27 0.62 -4.87 -7.56
C TYR A 27 1.39 -3.69 -8.15
N PHE A 28 2.56 -3.41 -7.57
CA PHE A 28 3.51 -2.44 -8.09
C PHE A 28 4.63 -3.15 -8.83
N CYS A 29 4.90 -2.70 -10.05
CA CYS A 29 5.94 -3.21 -10.91
C CYS A 29 6.50 -2.07 -11.74
N GLY A 30 7.82 -1.93 -11.77
CA GLY A 30 8.52 -1.03 -12.68
C GLY A 30 9.32 -1.79 -13.70
N LYS A 31 9.76 -1.13 -14.76
CA LYS A 31 10.61 -1.69 -15.82
C LYS A 31 11.99 -2.12 -15.32
N GLU A 32 12.58 -1.36 -14.42
CA GLU A 32 13.82 -1.72 -13.74
C GLU A 32 13.51 -2.38 -12.38
N PRO A 33 14.13 -3.53 -12.05
CA PRO A 33 13.91 -4.20 -10.79
C PRO A 33 14.51 -3.42 -9.61
N VAL A 34 13.81 -3.38 -8.49
CA VAL A 34 14.25 -2.69 -7.25
C VAL A 34 14.60 -3.70 -6.17
N GLY A 35 15.68 -3.45 -5.43
CA GLY A 35 16.11 -4.31 -4.33
C GLY A 35 16.27 -5.78 -4.78
N MET A 36 15.61 -6.66 -4.05
CA MET A 36 15.63 -8.12 -4.27
C MET A 36 14.56 -8.64 -5.22
N GLU A 37 13.90 -7.78 -6.01
CA GLU A 37 12.98 -8.26 -7.04
C GLU A 37 13.66 -9.24 -8.00
N SER A 38 12.84 -10.18 -8.49
CA SER A 38 13.30 -11.18 -9.45
C SER A 38 13.80 -10.50 -10.72
N ARG A 39 15.00 -10.92 -11.15
CA ARG A 39 15.61 -10.54 -12.43
C ARG A 39 15.43 -11.63 -13.49
N ASP A 40 14.68 -12.69 -13.18
CA ASP A 40 14.34 -13.75 -14.13
C ASP A 40 13.47 -13.18 -15.26
N PRO A 41 13.93 -13.24 -16.52
CA PRO A 41 13.18 -12.75 -17.67
C PRO A 41 11.73 -13.26 -17.73
N ARG A 42 11.47 -14.51 -17.34
CA ARG A 42 10.11 -15.10 -17.37
C ARG A 42 9.18 -14.48 -16.34
N VAL A 43 9.71 -14.15 -15.16
CA VAL A 43 8.91 -13.47 -14.12
C VAL A 43 8.61 -12.04 -14.58
N ARG A 44 9.61 -11.35 -15.13
CA ARG A 44 9.50 -9.98 -15.64
C ARG A 44 8.49 -9.88 -16.78
N GLU A 45 8.59 -10.76 -17.77
CA GLU A 45 7.65 -10.85 -18.91
C GLU A 45 6.23 -11.13 -18.43
N ARG A 46 6.04 -12.02 -17.45
CA ARG A 46 4.72 -12.28 -16.86
C ARG A 46 4.13 -11.02 -16.21
N MET A 47 4.94 -10.24 -15.51
CA MET A 47 4.46 -8.99 -14.91
C MET A 47 4.07 -7.96 -15.98
N GLU A 48 4.90 -7.80 -17.01
CA GLU A 48 4.63 -6.90 -18.14
C GLU A 48 3.36 -7.31 -18.89
N SER A 49 3.22 -8.60 -19.22
CA SER A 49 2.04 -9.15 -19.88
C SER A 49 0.78 -8.99 -19.04
N THR A 50 0.86 -9.20 -17.72
CA THR A 50 -0.27 -8.98 -16.80
C THR A 50 -0.70 -7.52 -16.80
N TRP A 51 0.25 -6.57 -16.72
CA TRP A 51 -0.05 -5.14 -16.76
C TRP A 51 -0.61 -4.71 -18.11
N GLY A 52 0.03 -5.16 -19.19
CA GLY A 52 -0.46 -4.98 -20.56
C GLY A 52 -1.90 -5.46 -20.68
N PHE A 53 -2.20 -6.64 -20.11
CA PHE A 53 -3.54 -7.19 -20.10
C PHE A 53 -4.57 -6.27 -19.44
N VAL A 54 -4.27 -5.87 -18.21
CA VAL A 54 -5.14 -4.97 -17.41
C VAL A 54 -5.37 -3.63 -18.12
N CYS A 55 -4.38 -3.13 -18.84
CA CYS A 55 -4.42 -1.81 -19.47
C CYS A 55 -4.85 -1.80 -20.94
N GLY A 56 -5.33 -2.92 -21.49
CA GLY A 56 -5.68 -2.94 -22.90
C GLY A 56 -4.47 -2.74 -23.83
N TRP A 57 -3.26 -3.10 -23.35
CA TRP A 57 -1.97 -3.00 -24.05
C TRP A 57 -1.62 -1.56 -24.44
N LYS A 58 -2.25 -0.58 -23.78
CA LYS A 58 -2.06 0.86 -24.04
C LYS A 58 -0.95 1.49 -23.20
N LYS A 59 -0.50 0.80 -22.15
CA LYS A 59 0.38 1.32 -21.12
C LYS A 59 1.51 0.33 -20.85
N GLY A 60 2.73 0.85 -20.79
CA GLY A 60 3.93 0.09 -20.41
C GLY A 60 4.14 0.08 -18.89
N LEU A 61 5.19 -0.61 -18.45
CA LEU A 61 5.58 -0.66 -17.04
C LEU A 61 6.13 0.68 -16.51
N GLU A 62 6.36 1.68 -17.36
CA GLU A 62 6.70 3.03 -16.92
C GLU A 62 5.48 3.84 -16.47
N ASP A 63 4.26 3.31 -16.62
CA ASP A 63 3.04 4.02 -16.25
C ASP A 63 2.94 4.21 -14.72
N PRO A 64 2.71 5.44 -14.21
CA PRO A 64 2.63 5.71 -12.77
C PRO A 64 1.59 4.91 -12.00
N LEU A 65 0.61 4.32 -12.70
CA LEU A 65 -0.39 3.45 -12.10
C LEU A 65 0.18 2.11 -11.61
N VAL A 66 1.23 1.62 -12.27
CA VAL A 66 1.89 0.35 -11.92
C VAL A 66 3.29 0.58 -11.32
N ASP A 67 4.00 1.61 -11.76
CA ASP A 67 5.28 2.03 -11.17
C ASP A 67 5.12 3.37 -10.44
N PRO A 68 4.63 3.34 -9.19
CA PRO A 68 4.39 4.58 -8.45
C PRO A 68 5.68 5.34 -8.14
N LEU A 69 6.85 4.69 -8.18
CA LEU A 69 8.14 5.34 -7.92
C LEU A 69 8.53 6.33 -9.03
N ARG A 70 7.94 6.19 -10.22
CA ARG A 70 8.11 7.13 -11.34
C ARG A 70 7.02 8.19 -11.39
N GLY A 71 5.96 8.03 -10.60
CA GLY A 71 4.89 9.01 -10.52
C GLY A 71 5.33 10.25 -9.76
N GLU A 72 4.91 11.41 -10.25
CA GLU A 72 4.97 12.66 -9.49
C GLU A 72 3.82 12.71 -8.45
N GLY A 73 3.97 13.48 -7.37
CA GLY A 73 2.89 13.78 -6.44
C GLY A 73 2.79 12.88 -5.21
N MET A 74 3.87 12.21 -4.80
CA MET A 74 3.91 11.55 -3.49
C MET A 74 3.81 12.58 -2.35
N GLU A 75 4.50 13.71 -2.51
CA GLU A 75 4.53 14.85 -1.62
C GLU A 75 3.14 15.50 -1.43
N GLY A 76 2.29 15.39 -2.45
CA GLY A 76 0.97 15.98 -2.51
C GLY A 76 -0.18 15.00 -2.27
N LEU A 77 0.07 13.79 -1.74
CA LEU A 77 -1.00 12.81 -1.53
C LEU A 77 -2.14 13.38 -0.68
N GLY A 78 -3.36 13.44 -1.26
CA GLY A 78 -4.55 14.02 -0.65
C GLY A 78 -5.20 13.16 0.45
N CYS A 79 -4.39 12.38 1.18
CA CYS A 79 -4.83 11.61 2.33
C CYS A 79 -4.00 11.90 3.57
N GLU A 80 -4.48 11.52 4.75
CA GLU A 80 -3.80 11.80 6.01
C GLU A 80 -2.89 10.64 6.44
N GLN A 81 -3.27 9.41 6.07
CA GLN A 81 -2.58 8.19 6.50
C GLN A 81 -2.49 7.15 5.40
N VAL A 82 -1.38 6.43 5.33
CA VAL A 82 -1.17 5.32 4.39
C VAL A 82 -0.63 4.11 5.15
N LEU A 83 -1.30 2.97 5.03
CA LEU A 83 -0.78 1.67 5.46
C LEU A 83 -0.36 0.88 4.23
N VAL A 84 0.93 0.57 4.13
CA VAL A 84 1.47 -0.35 3.13
C VAL A 84 1.65 -1.70 3.79
N SER A 85 0.94 -2.72 3.30
CA SER A 85 1.05 -4.07 3.82
C SER A 85 1.65 -5.00 2.78
N VAL A 86 2.73 -5.69 3.14
CA VAL A 86 3.49 -6.63 2.29
C VAL A 86 3.63 -7.98 3.01
N ALA A 87 3.98 -9.02 2.26
CA ALA A 87 4.29 -10.34 2.81
C ALA A 87 5.72 -10.74 2.43
N GLU A 88 6.42 -11.44 3.32
CA GLU A 88 7.85 -11.72 3.16
C GLU A 88 8.16 -12.51 1.87
N ARG A 89 7.31 -13.48 1.52
CA ARG A 89 7.51 -14.36 0.36
C ARG A 89 6.82 -13.85 -0.91
N ASP A 90 6.29 -12.63 -0.87
CA ASP A 90 5.64 -12.00 -2.02
C ASP A 90 6.68 -11.41 -2.98
N PHE A 91 6.57 -11.74 -4.27
CA PHE A 91 7.44 -11.17 -5.30
C PHE A 91 7.24 -9.66 -5.50
N LEU A 92 6.13 -9.09 -4.98
CA LEU A 92 5.82 -7.65 -4.99
C LEU A 92 6.32 -6.92 -3.74
N ARG A 93 6.85 -7.64 -2.73
CA ARG A 93 7.28 -7.08 -1.44
C ARG A 93 8.21 -5.89 -1.60
N GLU A 94 9.26 -6.06 -2.40
CA GLU A 94 10.33 -5.09 -2.53
C GLU A 94 9.84 -3.77 -3.12
N ARG A 95 8.94 -3.79 -4.10
CA ARG A 95 8.33 -2.56 -4.63
C ARG A 95 7.39 -1.89 -3.62
N GLY A 96 6.63 -2.68 -2.86
CA GLY A 96 5.81 -2.16 -1.76
C GLY A 96 6.66 -1.44 -0.70
N ARG A 97 7.79 -2.04 -0.31
CA ARG A 97 8.77 -1.41 0.61
C ARG A 97 9.37 -0.15 0.01
N ALA A 98 9.74 -0.17 -1.27
CA ALA A 98 10.29 1.00 -1.96
C ALA A 98 9.27 2.15 -2.03
N TYR A 99 7.99 1.86 -2.25
CA TYR A 99 6.93 2.87 -2.21
C TYR A 99 6.79 3.48 -0.81
N TYR A 100 6.83 2.66 0.24
CA TYR A 100 6.84 3.14 1.63
C TYR A 100 8.00 4.10 1.91
N GLU A 101 9.22 3.74 1.54
CA GLU A 101 10.40 4.59 1.76
C GLU A 101 10.34 5.86 0.90
N GLY A 102 9.90 5.75 -0.36
CA GLY A 102 9.70 6.89 -1.26
C GLY A 102 8.70 7.89 -0.69
N LEU A 103 7.56 7.40 -0.18
CA LEU A 103 6.55 8.24 0.44
C LEU A 103 7.08 8.92 1.71
N LYS A 104 7.78 8.17 2.56
CA LYS A 104 8.41 8.70 3.78
C LYS A 104 9.46 9.79 3.49
N GLY A 105 10.19 9.64 2.39
CA GLY A 105 11.21 10.61 1.94
C GLY A 105 10.69 11.74 1.06
N SER A 106 9.44 11.70 0.61
CA SER A 106 8.87 12.66 -0.35
C SER A 106 8.58 14.05 0.21
N GLY A 107 8.60 14.22 1.53
CA GLY A 107 8.14 15.45 2.20
C GLY A 107 6.62 15.52 2.38
N TRP A 108 5.88 14.46 2.05
CA TRP A 108 4.46 14.33 2.36
C TRP A 108 4.20 14.46 3.87
N GLY A 109 3.27 15.33 4.25
CA GLY A 109 2.96 15.64 5.66
C GLY A 109 2.10 14.60 6.39
N GLY A 110 1.67 13.54 5.70
CA GLY A 110 0.84 12.47 6.28
C GLY A 110 1.65 11.40 7.02
N LYS A 111 0.95 10.45 7.63
CA LYS A 111 1.55 9.31 8.33
C LYS A 111 1.60 8.09 7.43
N VAL A 112 2.79 7.52 7.22
CA VAL A 112 2.95 6.24 6.52
C VAL A 112 3.39 5.13 7.49
N GLU A 113 2.76 3.96 7.41
CA GLU A 113 3.14 2.75 8.14
C GLU A 113 3.41 1.58 7.18
N LEU A 114 4.40 0.76 7.51
CA LEU A 114 4.70 -0.50 6.83
C LEU A 114 4.34 -1.68 7.73
N MET A 115 3.54 -2.61 7.21
CA MET A 115 3.20 -3.87 7.87
C MET A 115 3.68 -5.05 7.02
N GLU A 116 4.78 -5.66 7.44
CA GLU A 116 5.30 -6.88 6.82
C GLU A 116 4.83 -8.13 7.56
N SER A 117 4.39 -9.13 6.80
CA SER A 117 3.93 -10.43 7.32
C SER A 117 4.98 -11.49 7.05
N GLU A 118 5.75 -11.85 8.09
CA GLU A 118 6.81 -12.86 8.03
C GLU A 118 6.26 -14.24 7.64
N GLY A 119 6.97 -14.98 6.80
CA GLY A 119 6.63 -16.33 6.35
C GLY A 119 5.40 -16.46 5.45
N GLU A 120 4.69 -15.37 5.17
CA GLU A 120 3.45 -15.39 4.39
C GLU A 120 3.68 -15.12 2.90
N GLU A 121 2.76 -15.61 2.09
CA GLU A 121 2.73 -15.41 0.64
C GLU A 121 1.77 -14.28 0.22
N HIS A 122 1.74 -13.99 -1.09
CA HIS A 122 0.83 -13.02 -1.67
C HIS A 122 -0.63 -13.38 -1.33
N VAL A 123 -1.34 -12.39 -0.81
CA VAL A 123 -2.76 -12.44 -0.38
C VAL A 123 -3.15 -13.60 0.54
N PHE A 124 -2.22 -14.08 1.38
CA PHE A 124 -2.46 -15.19 2.34
C PHE A 124 -3.76 -15.08 3.17
N HIS A 125 -4.18 -13.86 3.49
CA HIS A 125 -5.38 -13.56 4.27
C HIS A 125 -6.69 -13.92 3.56
N LEU A 126 -6.67 -14.11 2.23
CA LEU A 126 -7.81 -14.66 1.49
C LEU A 126 -7.88 -16.19 1.59
N GLN A 127 -6.74 -16.85 1.79
CA GLN A 127 -6.66 -18.30 1.95
C GLN A 127 -6.96 -18.72 3.41
N ASN A 128 -6.50 -17.94 4.38
CA ASN A 128 -6.75 -18.17 5.80
C ASN A 128 -7.22 -16.88 6.51
N PRO A 129 -8.49 -16.48 6.34
CA PRO A 129 -9.01 -15.20 6.85
C PRO A 129 -9.09 -15.13 8.39
N THR A 130 -9.14 -16.28 9.08
CA THR A 130 -9.20 -16.36 10.55
C THR A 130 -7.84 -16.62 11.19
N GLY A 131 -6.77 -16.71 10.38
CA GLY A 131 -5.41 -16.84 10.88
C GLY A 131 -4.96 -15.60 11.65
N GLU A 132 -4.10 -15.78 12.65
CA GLU A 132 -3.62 -14.70 13.53
C GLU A 132 -3.08 -13.49 12.74
N LYS A 133 -2.26 -13.73 11.72
CA LYS A 133 -1.68 -12.65 10.89
C LYS A 133 -2.73 -11.97 10.00
N ALA A 134 -3.76 -12.70 9.56
CA ALA A 134 -4.87 -12.12 8.78
C ALA A 134 -5.75 -11.24 9.66
N LEU A 135 -6.06 -11.70 10.88
CA LEU A 135 -6.77 -10.92 11.88
C LEU A 135 -5.97 -9.68 12.30
N ARG A 136 -4.66 -9.81 12.55
CA ARG A 136 -3.76 -8.68 12.83
C ARG A 136 -3.83 -7.63 11.73
N LYS A 137 -3.75 -8.04 10.45
CA LYS A 137 -3.89 -7.15 9.29
C LYS A 137 -5.23 -6.41 9.31
N ALA A 138 -6.32 -7.12 9.53
CA ALA A 138 -7.66 -6.53 9.58
C ALA A 138 -7.79 -5.53 10.73
N THR A 139 -7.26 -5.84 11.91
CA THR A 139 -7.25 -4.94 13.07
C THR A 139 -6.40 -3.69 12.82
N THR A 140 -5.23 -3.83 12.21
CA THR A 140 -4.40 -2.66 11.86
C THR A 140 -5.11 -1.78 10.84
N ALA A 141 -5.71 -2.38 9.80
CA ALA A 141 -6.45 -1.65 8.77
C ALA A 141 -7.68 -0.91 9.32
N SER A 142 -8.44 -1.52 10.24
CA SER A 142 -9.57 -0.84 10.89
C SER A 142 -9.14 0.31 11.80
N GLY A 143 -7.91 0.26 12.33
CA GLY A 143 -7.32 1.33 13.11
C GLY A 143 -7.22 2.67 12.37
N LEU A 144 -7.11 2.70 11.03
CA LEU A 144 -7.04 3.94 10.25
C LEU A 144 -8.34 4.77 10.31
N GLN A 145 -9.45 4.16 10.72
CA GLN A 145 -10.73 4.86 10.88
C GLN A 145 -10.81 5.63 12.21
N ARG A 146 -9.98 5.29 13.20
CA ARG A 146 -10.04 5.86 14.56
C ARG A 146 -9.46 7.27 14.60
N GLU A 147 -10.00 8.11 15.48
CA GLU A 147 -9.50 9.48 15.68
C GLU A 147 -8.19 9.48 16.48
N SER A 148 -7.31 10.44 16.16
CA SER A 148 -6.00 10.60 16.81
C SER A 148 -6.06 10.94 18.31
N GLY A 149 -7.24 10.86 18.94
CA GLY A 149 -7.49 11.03 20.38
C GLY A 149 -8.09 9.82 21.11
N GLU A 150 -8.49 8.74 20.44
CA GLU A 150 -9.18 7.59 21.09
C GLU A 150 -8.22 6.53 21.68
N ARG A 151 -7.02 6.94 22.12
CA ARG A 151 -5.98 6.02 22.63
C ARG A 151 -6.01 5.78 24.13
N GLU A 152 -7.05 6.19 24.85
CA GLU A 152 -7.14 5.95 26.29
C GLU A 152 -8.54 5.49 26.71
N TRP A 153 -8.73 4.18 26.75
CA TRP A 153 -9.67 3.58 27.70
C TRP A 153 -8.83 2.73 28.65
N THR A 154 -8.38 3.35 29.75
CA THR A 154 -7.87 2.60 30.89
C THR A 154 -8.99 1.72 31.42
N PHE A 155 -8.82 0.40 31.34
CA PHE A 155 -9.69 -0.55 32.02
C PHE A 155 -9.50 -0.37 33.53
N ARG A 156 -10.38 0.42 34.17
CA ARG A 156 -10.55 0.34 35.62
C ARG A 156 -11.11 -1.05 35.88
N ARG A 157 -10.31 -1.91 36.51
CA ARG A 157 -10.87 -3.04 37.26
C ARG A 157 -11.73 -2.45 38.37
N GLU A 158 -13.03 -2.62 38.27
CA GLU A 158 -13.87 -2.60 39.46
C GLU A 158 -13.57 -3.87 40.25
N SER A 159 -13.14 -3.65 41.48
CA SER A 159 -12.99 -4.64 42.53
C SER A 159 -14.35 -4.92 43.15
N GLU A 160 -14.74 -6.20 43.19
CA GLU A 160 -15.53 -6.79 44.27
C GLU A 160 -14.91 -8.13 44.66
#